data_AF-A0A377PTI1-F1
#
_entry.id   AF-A0A377PTI1-F1
#
_cell.length_a   1.000
_cell.length_b   1.000
_cell.length_c   1.000
_cell.angle_alpha   90.00
_cell.angle_beta   90.00
_cell.angle_gamma   90.00
#
_symmetry.space_group_name_H-M   'P 1'
#
loop_
_entity.id
_entity.type
_entity.pdbx_description
1 polymer ?
#
loop_
_entity_poly.entity_id
_entity_poly.type
_entity_poly.pdbx_seq_one_letter_code
_entity_poly.pdbx_strand_id
1 'polypeptide(L)'
;MHKNNLAKELFLYSSVIQTLPNFRQSIGRHYDLMLSMCNTHPLFYKTMFKDTRFNIAITILCFYFTRKDPTLSDVKSYCVNHGLGSHNSLESLMFFLRVGGRLNVRKSEKDKRILLFNPTEKGLDETRRYLANSLAIFSRSPTGLSIKKRSP
;
A
#
# COMPACT_ATOMS: atom_id res chain seq x y z
N MET A 1 11.53 18.40 21.44
CA MET A 1 12.97 18.09 21.33
C MET A 1 13.33 16.78 20.59
N HIS A 2 12.41 15.85 20.26
CA HIS A 2 12.75 14.56 19.60
C HIS A 2 12.90 14.58 18.06
N LYS A 3 12.24 15.48 17.32
CA LYS A 3 12.28 15.48 15.84
C LYS A 3 13.68 15.69 15.25
N ASN A 4 14.52 16.52 15.89
CA ASN A 4 15.87 16.82 15.41
C ASN A 4 16.85 15.65 15.53
N ASN A 5 16.62 14.70 16.44
CA ASN A 5 17.46 13.51 16.55
C ASN A 5 17.10 12.46 15.50
N LEU A 6 15.80 12.23 15.24
CA LEU A 6 15.37 11.27 14.23
C LEU A 6 15.84 11.67 12.82
N ALA A 7 15.74 12.96 12.46
CA ALA A 7 16.20 13.44 11.17
C ALA A 7 17.71 13.23 10.97
N LYS A 8 18.51 13.49 12.00
CA LYS A 8 19.96 13.23 11.98
C LYS A 8 20.26 11.74 11.85
N GLU A 9 19.55 10.90 12.59
CA GLU A 9 19.74 9.45 12.57
C GLU A 9 19.38 8.87 11.19
N LEU A 10 18.26 9.29 10.61
CA LEU A 10 17.87 8.92 9.24
C LEU A 10 18.91 9.38 8.21
N PHE A 11 19.46 10.58 8.37
CA PHE A 11 20.52 11.08 7.50
C PHE A 11 21.78 10.21 7.57
N LEU A 12 22.22 9.85 8.78
CA LEU A 12 23.38 8.97 8.97
C LEU A 12 23.14 7.59 8.35
N TYR A 13 21.99 6.96 8.60
CA TYR A 13 21.64 5.67 7.99
C TYR A 13 21.61 5.76 6.46
N SER A 14 21.00 6.80 5.90
CA SER A 14 20.93 6.97 4.44
C SER A 14 22.32 7.15 3.83
N SER A 15 23.22 7.86 4.52
CA SER A 15 24.61 8.04 4.08
C SER A 15 25.36 6.71 4.03
N VAL A 16 25.19 5.86 5.05
CA VAL A 16 25.77 4.51 5.09
C VAL A 16 25.18 3.61 4.00
N ILE A 17 23.87 3.65 3.77
CA ILE A 17 23.22 2.84 2.73
C ILE A 17 23.73 3.21 1.33
N GLN A 18 23.97 4.50 1.08
CA GLN A 18 24.45 5.00 -0.20
C GLN A 18 25.88 4.57 -0.54
N THR A 19 26.71 4.24 0.46
CA THR A 19 28.08 3.76 0.24
C THR A 19 28.16 2.25 -0.03
N LEU A 20 27.04 1.52 0.07
CA LEU A 20 27.04 0.08 -0.16
C LEU A 20 27.40 -0.26 -1.63
N PRO A 21 28.23 -1.29 -1.89
CA PRO A 21 28.78 -1.61 -3.21
C PRO A 21 27.75 -1.77 -4.33
N ASN A 22 26.52 -2.18 -3.99
CA ASN A 22 25.44 -2.43 -4.96
C ASN A 22 24.27 -1.45 -4.84
N PHE A 23 24.42 -0.34 -4.11
CA PHE A 23 23.31 0.60 -3.88
C PHE A 23 22.71 1.10 -5.19
N ARG A 24 23.53 1.66 -6.09
CA ARG A 24 23.06 2.20 -7.38
C ARG A 24 22.42 1.13 -8.27
N GLN A 25 23.02 -0.06 -8.34
CA GLN A 25 22.47 -1.18 -9.11
C GLN A 25 21.11 -1.63 -8.55
N SER A 26 20.98 -1.68 -7.22
CA SER A 26 19.73 -2.08 -6.56
C SER A 26 18.62 -1.06 -6.79
N ILE A 27 18.94 0.23 -6.78
CA ILE A 27 17.99 1.30 -7.14
C ILE A 27 17.56 1.19 -8.60
N GLY A 28 18.50 0.99 -9.54
CA GLY A 28 18.19 0.80 -10.96
C GLY A 28 17.28 -0.41 -11.20
N ARG A 29 17.61 -1.55 -10.59
CA ARG A 29 16.77 -2.75 -10.68
C ARG A 29 15.38 -2.55 -10.09
N HIS A 30 15.28 -1.87 -8.96
CA HIS A 30 13.98 -1.54 -8.37
C HIS A 30 13.16 -0.65 -9.30
N TYR A 31 13.78 0.36 -9.90
CA TYR A 31 13.16 1.20 -10.90
C TYR A 31 12.61 0.38 -12.09
N ASP A 32 13.40 -0.54 -12.65
CA ASP A 32 12.96 -1.39 -13.77
C ASP A 32 11.78 -2.30 -13.40
N LEU A 33 11.79 -2.87 -12.18
CA LEU A 33 10.69 -3.68 -11.65
C LEU A 33 9.41 -2.86 -11.47
N MET A 34 9.53 -1.65 -10.92
CA MET A 34 8.39 -0.75 -10.74
C MET A 34 7.86 -0.25 -12.10
N LEU A 35 8.74 0.12 -13.02
CA LEU A 35 8.38 0.61 -14.35
C LEU A 35 7.66 -0.47 -15.16
N SER A 36 8.22 -1.68 -15.21
CA SER A 36 7.60 -2.81 -15.92
C SER A 36 6.21 -3.14 -15.38
N MET A 37 6.02 -3.09 -14.06
CA MET A 37 4.70 -3.24 -13.44
C MET A 37 3.75 -2.10 -13.83
N CYS A 38 4.18 -0.85 -13.71
CA CYS A 38 3.39 0.33 -14.06
C CYS A 38 2.91 0.27 -15.52
N ASN A 39 3.73 -0.27 -16.42
CA ASN A 39 3.42 -0.41 -17.84
C ASN A 39 2.31 -1.43 -18.12
N THR A 40 2.02 -2.37 -17.21
CA THR A 40 0.92 -3.34 -17.42
C THR A 40 -0.46 -2.67 -17.38
N HIS A 41 -0.63 -1.65 -16.54
CA HIS A 41 -1.89 -0.90 -16.40
C HIS A 41 -1.62 0.58 -16.11
N PRO A 42 -1.13 1.36 -17.10
CA PRO A 42 -0.59 2.70 -16.86
C PRO A 42 -1.59 3.66 -16.21
N LEU A 43 -2.84 3.67 -16.68
CA LEU A 43 -3.89 4.52 -16.12
C LEU A 43 -4.22 4.15 -14.67
N PHE A 44 -4.16 2.86 -14.33
CA PHE A 44 -4.40 2.40 -12.96
C PHE A 44 -3.30 2.88 -12.02
N TYR A 45 -2.04 2.59 -12.32
CA TYR A 45 -0.93 2.98 -11.45
C TYR A 45 -0.76 4.50 -11.37
N LYS A 46 -0.96 5.22 -12.48
CA LYS A 46 -1.00 6.69 -12.49
C LYS A 46 -2.09 7.26 -11.58
N THR A 47 -3.22 6.55 -11.45
CA THR A 47 -4.33 6.97 -10.57
C THR A 47 -4.06 6.60 -9.12
N MET A 48 -3.47 5.43 -8.86
CA MET A 48 -3.19 4.92 -7.52
C MET A 48 -2.08 5.68 -6.79
N PHE A 49 -1.03 6.09 -7.51
CA PHE A 49 0.13 6.78 -6.92
C PHE A 49 -0.06 8.30 -6.80
N LYS A 50 -1.29 8.81 -6.97
CA LYS A 50 -1.62 10.19 -6.69
C LYS A 50 -2.11 10.36 -5.26
N ASP A 51 -1.61 11.40 -4.61
CA ASP A 51 -1.99 11.83 -3.27
C ASP A 51 -1.94 10.67 -2.27
N THR A 52 -3.02 10.46 -1.55
CA THR A 52 -3.19 9.46 -0.49
C THR A 52 -3.90 8.19 -0.95
N ARG A 53 -4.20 8.05 -2.25
CA ARG A 53 -5.06 6.97 -2.79
C ARG A 53 -4.47 5.59 -2.56
N PHE A 54 -3.14 5.47 -2.68
CA PHE A 54 -2.45 4.23 -2.34
C PHE A 54 -2.66 3.85 -0.87
N ASN A 55 -2.51 4.80 0.06
CA ASN A 55 -2.73 4.55 1.49
C ASN A 55 -4.18 4.13 1.78
N ILE A 56 -5.16 4.73 1.11
CA ILE A 56 -6.56 4.32 1.24
C ILE A 56 -6.76 2.87 0.77
N ALA A 57 -6.16 2.47 -0.35
CA ALA A 57 -6.24 1.08 -0.82
C ALA A 57 -5.57 0.10 0.15
N ILE A 58 -4.45 0.47 0.77
CA ILE A 58 -3.84 -0.32 1.85
C ILE A 58 -4.80 -0.42 3.05
N THR A 59 -5.46 0.68 3.45
CA THR A 59 -6.46 0.64 4.53
C THR A 59 -7.61 -0.31 4.22
N ILE A 60 -8.13 -0.30 2.98
CA ILE A 60 -9.17 -1.26 2.53
C ILE A 60 -8.69 -2.71 2.76
N LEU A 61 -7.46 -3.02 2.35
CA LEU A 61 -6.87 -4.35 2.52
C LEU A 61 -6.65 -4.70 4.00
N CYS A 62 -6.17 -3.76 4.82
CA CYS A 62 -6.02 -3.97 6.26
C CYS A 62 -7.37 -4.34 6.89
N PHE A 63 -8.45 -3.64 6.55
CA PHE A 63 -9.79 -3.96 7.06
C PHE A 63 -10.26 -5.32 6.57
N TYR A 64 -9.99 -5.66 5.31
CA TYR A 64 -10.29 -6.98 4.75
C TYR A 64 -9.63 -8.13 5.51
N PHE A 65 -8.33 -8.02 5.80
CA PHE A 65 -7.60 -9.12 6.45
C PHE A 65 -7.80 -9.20 7.97
N THR A 66 -8.24 -8.11 8.62
CA THR A 66 -8.33 -8.05 10.09
C THR A 66 -9.75 -8.11 10.63
N ARG A 67 -10.79 -7.94 9.79
CA ARG A 67 -12.19 -7.90 10.22
C ARG A 67 -13.01 -8.95 9.50
N LYS A 68 -13.94 -9.58 10.23
CA LYS A 68 -14.82 -10.65 9.71
C LYS A 68 -15.81 -10.16 8.63
N ASP A 69 -16.35 -8.95 8.79
CA ASP A 69 -17.34 -8.36 7.87
C ASP A 69 -17.08 -6.86 7.69
N PRO A 70 -16.03 -6.47 6.94
CA PRO A 70 -15.64 -5.08 6.81
C PRO A 70 -16.64 -4.31 5.92
N THR A 71 -17.02 -3.11 6.35
CA THR A 71 -17.93 -2.24 5.60
C THR A 71 -17.18 -1.09 4.93
N LEU A 72 -17.74 -0.59 3.82
CA LEU A 72 -17.21 0.63 3.19
C LEU A 72 -17.32 1.85 4.13
N SER A 73 -18.35 1.88 4.99
CA SER A 73 -18.52 2.96 5.95
C SER A 73 -17.37 3.00 6.95
N ASP A 74 -16.96 1.85 7.49
CA ASP A 74 -15.88 1.79 8.48
C ASP A 74 -14.55 2.30 7.90
N VAL A 75 -14.25 1.90 6.66
CA VAL A 75 -13.05 2.37 5.96
C VAL A 75 -13.13 3.88 5.70
N LYS A 76 -14.28 4.38 5.25
CA LYS A 76 -14.47 5.80 4.99
C LYS A 76 -14.27 6.63 6.25
N SER A 77 -14.94 6.26 7.34
CA SER A 77 -14.81 6.93 8.63
C SER A 77 -13.36 6.91 9.11
N TYR A 78 -12.67 5.77 9.01
CA TYR A 78 -11.26 5.68 9.38
C TYR A 78 -10.39 6.63 8.55
N CYS A 79 -10.53 6.61 7.23
CA CYS A 79 -9.73 7.46 6.34
C CYS A 79 -9.97 8.96 6.57
N VAL A 80 -11.22 9.38 6.77
CA VAL A 80 -11.54 10.79 7.07
C VAL A 80 -10.94 11.22 8.40
N ASN A 81 -11.12 10.40 9.45
CA ASN A 81 -10.63 10.71 10.80
C ASN A 81 -9.10 10.79 10.88
N HIS A 82 -8.37 10.13 9.98
CA HIS A 82 -6.91 10.14 9.92
C HIS A 82 -6.36 11.05 8.81
N GLY A 83 -7.20 11.90 8.19
CA GLY A 83 -6.77 12.84 7.16
C GLY A 83 -6.27 12.19 5.86
N LEU A 84 -6.67 10.94 5.59
CA LEU A 84 -6.27 10.21 4.37
C LEU A 84 -7.09 10.63 3.15
N GLY A 85 -8.18 11.37 3.29
CA GLY A 85 -8.97 11.86 2.17
C GLY A 85 -10.33 12.40 2.60
N SER A 86 -10.93 13.22 1.73
CA SER A 86 -12.32 13.65 1.88
C SER A 86 -13.30 12.55 1.49
N HIS A 87 -14.55 12.64 1.94
CA HIS A 87 -15.63 11.73 1.52
C HIS A 87 -15.69 11.57 0.00
N ASN A 88 -15.61 12.67 -0.76
CA ASN A 88 -15.66 12.64 -2.23
C ASN A 88 -14.48 11.89 -2.84
N SER A 89 -13.27 12.10 -2.31
CA SER A 89 -12.07 11.41 -2.80
C SER A 89 -12.13 9.90 -2.54
N LEU A 90 -12.69 9.51 -1.40
CA LEU A 90 -12.87 8.11 -1.00
C LEU A 90 -13.91 7.42 -1.87
N GLU A 91 -15.08 8.03 -2.06
CA GLU A 91 -16.12 7.52 -2.95
C GLU A 91 -15.60 7.36 -4.38
N SER A 92 -14.88 8.36 -4.89
CA SER A 92 -14.29 8.31 -6.24
C SER A 92 -13.29 7.15 -6.38
N LEU A 93 -12.45 6.93 -5.37
CA LEU A 93 -11.48 5.83 -5.38
C LEU A 93 -12.17 4.46 -5.24
N MET A 94 -13.15 4.33 -4.35
CA MET A 94 -13.90 3.09 -4.17
C MET A 94 -14.67 2.72 -5.46
N PHE A 95 -15.28 3.71 -6.11
CA PHE A 95 -15.89 3.55 -7.42
C PHE A 95 -14.88 3.12 -8.48
N PHE A 96 -13.73 3.79 -8.54
CA PHE A 96 -12.65 3.44 -9.47
C PHE A 96 -12.16 1.99 -9.30
N LEU A 97 -11.95 1.54 -8.06
CA LEU A 97 -11.56 0.17 -7.77
C LEU A 97 -12.66 -0.84 -8.15
N ARG A 98 -13.93 -0.49 -7.95
CA ARG A 98 -15.06 -1.33 -8.32
C ARG A 98 -15.20 -1.48 -9.84
N VAL A 99 -15.25 -0.38 -10.57
CA VAL A 99 -15.34 -0.40 -12.05
C VAL A 99 -14.10 -1.04 -12.67
N GLY A 100 -12.93 -0.86 -12.07
CA GLY A 100 -11.69 -1.53 -12.48
C GLY A 100 -11.63 -3.04 -12.20
N GLY A 101 -12.65 -3.61 -11.55
CA GLY A 101 -12.75 -5.03 -11.21
C GLY A 101 -11.81 -5.46 -10.09
N ARG A 102 -11.40 -4.54 -9.20
CA ARG A 102 -10.46 -4.78 -8.09
C ARG A 102 -11.15 -4.87 -6.74
N LEU A 103 -12.40 -4.41 -6.65
CA LEU A 103 -13.21 -4.40 -5.44
C LEU A 103 -14.65 -4.81 -5.75
N ASN A 104 -15.12 -5.85 -5.07
CA ASN A 104 -16.53 -6.22 -5.06
C ASN A 104 -17.23 -5.53 -3.88
N VAL A 105 -18.45 -5.06 -4.13
CA VAL A 105 -19.31 -4.44 -3.11
C VAL A 105 -20.67 -5.10 -3.17
N ARG A 106 -21.18 -5.55 -2.02
CA ARG A 106 -22.49 -6.17 -1.89
C ARG A 106 -23.24 -5.57 -0.71
N LYS A 107 -24.58 -5.63 -0.77
CA LYS A 107 -25.42 -5.27 0.37
C LYS A 107 -25.36 -6.38 1.41
N SER A 108 -25.40 -6.03 2.69
CA SER A 108 -25.55 -7.02 3.76
C SER A 108 -26.95 -7.63 3.72
N GLU A 109 -27.05 -8.93 3.96
CA GLU A 109 -28.32 -9.65 4.07
C GLU A 109 -29.12 -9.19 5.31
N LYS A 110 -28.43 -8.74 6.36
CA LYS A 110 -29.06 -8.29 7.62
C LYS A 110 -29.63 -6.87 7.53
N ASP A 111 -28.92 -5.97 6.84
CA ASP A 111 -29.37 -4.61 6.58
C ASP A 111 -28.88 -4.18 5.19
N LYS A 112 -29.81 -4.02 4.25
CA LYS A 112 -29.52 -3.67 2.86
C LYS A 112 -28.88 -2.28 2.68
N ARG A 113 -28.86 -1.44 3.73
CA ARG A 113 -28.16 -0.14 3.76
C ARG A 113 -26.66 -0.30 4.00
N ILE A 114 -26.23 -1.42 4.59
CA ILE A 114 -24.82 -1.69 4.86
C ILE A 114 -24.16 -2.26 3.60
N LEU A 115 -23.06 -1.65 3.19
CA LEU A 115 -22.25 -2.09 2.06
C LEU A 115 -21.00 -2.81 2.56
N LEU A 116 -20.99 -4.13 2.38
CA LEU A 116 -19.84 -4.99 2.60
C LEU A 116 -18.94 -4.96 1.36
N PHE A 117 -17.64 -5.12 1.56
CA PHE A 117 -16.70 -5.20 0.45
C PHE A 117 -15.79 -6.42 0.53
N ASN A 118 -15.26 -6.81 -0.63
CA ASN A 118 -14.26 -7.86 -0.77
C ASN A 118 -13.33 -7.52 -1.94
N PRO A 119 -12.00 -7.44 -1.75
CA PRO A 119 -11.07 -7.35 -2.86
C PRO A 119 -11.25 -8.53 -3.83
N THR A 120 -11.13 -8.30 -5.13
CA THR A 120 -11.14 -9.40 -6.11
C THR A 120 -9.77 -10.07 -6.17
N GLU A 121 -9.68 -11.27 -6.75
CA GLU A 121 -8.38 -11.90 -7.04
C GLU A 121 -7.47 -10.99 -7.84
N LYS A 122 -8.00 -10.31 -8.87
CA LYS A 122 -7.26 -9.29 -9.63
C LYS A 122 -6.68 -8.20 -8.71
N GLY A 123 -7.48 -7.67 -7.79
CA GLY A 123 -7.03 -6.65 -6.84
C GLY A 123 -5.93 -7.17 -5.90
N LEU A 124 -6.07 -8.40 -5.42
CA LEU A 124 -5.08 -9.06 -4.56
C LEU A 124 -3.78 -9.36 -5.30
N ASP A 125 -3.85 -9.84 -6.54
CA ASP A 125 -2.67 -10.17 -7.34
C ASP A 125 -1.86 -8.93 -7.74
N GLU A 126 -2.53 -7.84 -8.10
CA GLU A 126 -1.85 -6.57 -8.35
C GLU A 126 -1.19 -6.01 -7.10
N THR A 127 -1.85 -6.14 -5.95
CA THR A 127 -1.27 -5.78 -4.64
C THR A 127 -0.04 -6.64 -4.34
N ARG A 128 -0.15 -7.96 -4.54
CA ARG A 128 0.95 -8.90 -4.30
C ARG A 128 2.15 -8.58 -5.19
N ARG A 129 1.91 -8.26 -6.45
CA ARG A 129 2.95 -7.83 -7.41
C ARG A 129 3.62 -6.53 -6.97
N TYR A 130 2.83 -5.55 -6.54
CA TYR A 130 3.36 -4.28 -6.01
C TYR A 130 4.25 -4.52 -4.79
N LEU A 131 3.77 -5.31 -3.80
CA LEU A 131 4.52 -5.59 -2.58
C LEU A 131 5.80 -6.35 -2.88
N ALA A 132 5.75 -7.34 -3.78
CA ALA A 132 6.93 -8.08 -4.21
C ALA A 132 7.99 -7.14 -4.83
N ASN A 133 7.59 -6.22 -5.71
CA ASN A 133 8.51 -5.28 -6.35
C ASN A 133 9.04 -4.21 -5.38
N SER A 134 8.19 -3.73 -4.48
CA SER A 134 8.55 -2.74 -3.45
C SER A 134 9.52 -3.30 -2.42
N LEU A 135 9.39 -4.59 -2.09
CA LEU A 135 10.24 -5.27 -1.12
C LEU A 135 11.42 -6.02 -1.77
N ALA A 136 11.49 -6.07 -3.10
CA ALA A 136 12.50 -6.82 -3.84
C ALA A 136 13.93 -6.41 -3.48
N ILE A 137 14.15 -5.14 -3.11
CA ILE A 137 15.45 -4.61 -2.65
C ILE A 137 15.96 -5.38 -1.43
N PHE A 138 15.07 -5.85 -0.55
CA PHE A 138 15.42 -6.55 0.68
C PHE A 138 15.59 -8.07 0.51
N SER A 139 15.05 -8.63 -0.58
CA SER A 139 15.05 -10.09 -0.81
C SER A 139 16.39 -10.66 -1.28
N ARG A 140 17.38 -9.81 -1.61
CA ARG A 140 18.70 -10.23 -2.12
C ARG A 140 19.88 -9.55 -1.43
N SER A 141 19.77 -9.17 -0.15
CA SER A 141 20.96 -8.86 0.65
C SER A 141 21.83 -10.13 0.73
N PRO A 142 23.12 -10.10 0.31
CA PRO A 142 24.00 -11.26 0.37
C PRO A 142 24.36 -11.72 1.79
N THR A 143 23.91 -11.01 2.83
CA THR A 143 24.16 -11.39 4.22
C THR A 143 22.93 -11.06 5.06
N GLY A 144 22.53 -12.04 5.89
CA GLY A 144 21.32 -12.02 6.69
C GLY A 144 21.12 -10.74 7.47
N LEU A 145 20.07 -9.99 7.14
CA LEU A 145 19.46 -9.08 8.08
C LEU A 145 18.64 -9.93 9.06
N SER A 146 19.31 -10.52 10.04
CA SER A 146 18.66 -11.13 11.19
C SER A 146 17.99 -10.00 11.95
N ILE A 147 16.71 -9.75 11.65
CA ILE A 147 15.85 -8.94 12.49
C ILE A 147 15.78 -9.71 13.81
N LYS A 148 16.61 -9.32 14.79
CA LYS A 148 16.48 -9.79 16.17
C LYS A 148 15.02 -9.58 16.55
N LYS A 149 14.27 -10.67 16.69
CA LYS A 149 12.99 -10.63 17.38
C LYS A 149 13.26 -9.93 18.70
N ARG A 150 12.66 -8.76 18.92
CA ARG A 150 12.47 -8.29 20.30
C ARG A 150 11.56 -9.33 20.93
N SER A 151 12.13 -10.10 21.84
CA SER A 151 11.38 -10.91 22.81
C SER A 151 10.44 -9.99 23.59
N PRO A 152 9.28 -10.51 24.04
CA PRO A 152 8.26 -9.74 24.75
C PRO A 152 8.80 -9.03 26.00
#